data_AF-A0A7W1CBG8-F1
#
_entry.id   AF-A0A7W1CBG8-F1
#
_cell.length_a   1.000
_cell.length_b   1.000
_cell.length_c   1.000
_cell.angle_alpha   90.00
_cell.angle_beta   90.00
_cell.angle_gamma   90.00
#
_symmetry.space_group_name_H-M   'P 1'
#
loop_
_entity.id
_entity.type
_entity.pdbx_description
1 polymer ?
#
loop_
_entity_poly.entity_id
_entity_poly.type
_entity_poly.pdbx_seq_one_letter_code
_entity_poly.pdbx_strand_id
1 'polypeptide(L)'
;MDLRDRKVLILGGWGLVGAAIARAILPQKPAMLVVHSLRRDEADEAVNALAECFPDASAHLRPAWGNVFVREGIKDHDRSELLAVRETRRMIIDDTMRELTEEIVRESSLYRLLVEHGPDVVVDCINTATAFAYQDVFYSVRRVQKAVAEVDAGEADAATLRDAIEDHLTTLSLPQLIRHVQILRESLRAAATGIYLKIGTTGSGGMGLNIPYTHSEEKPSRVLLSKS
;
A
#
# COMPACT_ATOMS: atom_id res chain seq x y z
N MET A 1 -25.54 8.55 0.40
CA MET A 1 -25.53 7.11 0.08
C MET A 1 -25.99 6.37 1.32
N ASP A 2 -26.83 5.35 1.18
CA ASP A 2 -27.21 4.51 2.30
C ASP A 2 -26.16 3.41 2.51
N LEU A 3 -25.50 3.41 3.66
CA LEU A 3 -24.52 2.39 4.06
C LEU A 3 -25.17 1.21 4.80
N ARG A 4 -26.48 1.29 5.07
CA ARG A 4 -27.22 0.23 5.74
C ARG A 4 -27.15 -1.07 4.93
N ASP A 5 -26.93 -2.18 5.62
CA ASP A 5 -26.84 -3.53 5.06
C ASP A 5 -25.76 -3.72 3.99
N ARG A 6 -24.83 -2.75 3.84
CA ARG A 6 -23.70 -2.83 2.91
C ARG A 6 -22.47 -3.48 3.55
N LYS A 7 -21.63 -4.10 2.71
CA LYS A 7 -20.29 -4.55 3.07
C LYS A 7 -19.29 -3.44 2.76
N VAL A 8 -18.59 -2.97 3.78
CA VAL A 8 -17.60 -1.91 3.65
C VAL A 8 -16.21 -2.45 3.98
N LEU A 9 -15.23 -2.15 3.14
CA LEU A 9 -13.81 -2.41 3.38
C LEU A 9 -13.08 -1.07 3.57
N ILE A 10 -12.35 -0.93 4.68
CA ILE A 10 -11.45 0.20 4.92
C ILE A 10 -10.01 -0.29 4.76
N LEU A 11 -9.29 0.25 3.78
CA LEU A 11 -7.84 0.04 3.64
C LEU A 11 -7.11 1.05 4.53
N GLY A 12 -6.19 0.59 5.39
CA GLY A 12 -5.51 1.45 6.37
C GLY A 12 -6.38 1.82 7.57
N GLY A 13 -7.17 0.88 8.06
CA GLY A 13 -8.18 1.04 9.10
C GLY A 13 -7.63 1.25 10.51
N TRP A 14 -6.43 0.77 10.84
CA TRP A 14 -5.76 1.06 12.13
C TRP A 14 -5.22 2.50 12.19
N GLY A 15 -4.91 3.11 11.04
CA GLY A 15 -4.46 4.50 10.99
C GLY A 15 -5.53 5.50 11.45
N LEU A 16 -5.09 6.66 11.95
CA LEU A 16 -5.97 7.69 12.55
C LEU A 16 -7.23 8.00 11.71
N VAL A 17 -7.06 8.19 10.40
CA VAL A 17 -8.14 8.50 9.47
C VAL A 17 -9.07 7.30 9.27
N GLY A 18 -8.50 6.10 9.07
CA GLY A 18 -9.26 4.87 8.92
C GLY A 18 -10.10 4.55 10.15
N ALA A 19 -9.52 4.70 11.34
CA ALA A 19 -10.21 4.50 12.61
C ALA A 19 -11.36 5.50 12.81
N ALA A 20 -11.15 6.78 12.49
CA ALA A 20 -12.21 7.80 12.55
C ALA A 20 -13.36 7.48 11.58
N ILE A 21 -13.04 7.03 10.37
CA ILE A 21 -14.04 6.64 9.36
C ILE A 21 -14.80 5.39 9.82
N ALA A 22 -14.12 4.38 10.37
CA ALA A 22 -14.76 3.19 10.90
C ALA A 22 -15.81 3.54 11.97
N ARG A 23 -15.45 4.43 12.91
CA ARG A 23 -16.36 4.94 13.95
C ARG A 23 -17.55 5.73 13.39
N ALA A 24 -17.38 6.42 12.26
CA ALA A 24 -18.45 7.15 11.59
C ALA A 24 -19.38 6.24 10.76
N ILE A 25 -18.85 5.15 10.22
CA ILE A 25 -19.60 4.19 9.39
C ILE A 25 -20.45 3.26 10.25
N LEU A 26 -19.93 2.80 11.39
CA LEU A 26 -20.59 1.77 12.19
C LEU A 26 -22.03 2.13 12.66
N PRO A 27 -22.32 3.39 13.07
CA PRO A 27 -23.69 3.84 13.39
C PRO A 27 -24.68 3.78 12.21
N GLN A 28 -24.19 3.72 10.97
CA GLN A 28 -25.03 3.59 9.77
C GLN A 28 -25.54 2.16 9.55
N LYS A 29 -25.17 1.22 10.43
CA LYS A 29 -25.60 -0.19 10.42
C LYS A 29 -25.25 -0.93 9.11
N PRO A 30 -23.97 -0.94 8.69
CA PRO A 30 -23.54 -1.80 7.61
C PRO A 30 -23.75 -3.27 7.99
N ALA A 31 -23.90 -4.15 6.99
CA ALA A 31 -23.93 -5.59 7.24
C ALA A 31 -22.56 -6.12 7.69
N MET A 32 -21.48 -5.55 7.15
CA MET A 32 -20.10 -5.95 7.46
C MET A 32 -19.16 -4.74 7.36
N LEU A 33 -18.19 -4.69 8.27
CA LEU A 33 -17.08 -3.76 8.21
C LEU A 33 -15.76 -4.53 8.28
N VAL A 34 -15.04 -4.57 7.16
CA VAL A 34 -13.69 -5.12 7.07
C VAL A 34 -12.69 -4.01 7.32
N VAL A 35 -11.81 -4.21 8.29
CA VAL A 35 -10.77 -3.25 8.68
C VAL A 35 -9.42 -3.85 8.30
N HIS A 36 -8.80 -3.27 7.27
CA HIS A 36 -7.51 -3.73 6.76
C HIS A 36 -6.34 -2.90 7.31
N SER A 37 -5.26 -3.57 7.73
CA SER A 37 -4.00 -2.94 8.14
C SER A 37 -2.79 -3.65 7.54
N LEU A 38 -1.58 -3.10 7.70
CA LEU A 38 -0.38 -3.77 7.18
C LEU A 38 -0.10 -5.05 7.98
N ARG A 39 -0.17 -4.96 9.31
CA ARG A 39 0.10 -6.08 10.21
C ARG A 39 -1.18 -6.68 10.78
N ARG A 40 -1.09 -7.94 11.18
CA ARG A 40 -2.23 -8.69 11.73
C ARG A 40 -2.68 -8.15 13.08
N ASP A 41 -1.72 -7.91 13.98
CA ASP A 41 -1.96 -7.34 15.30
C ASP A 41 -2.66 -5.97 15.22
N GLU A 42 -2.22 -5.11 14.29
CA GLU A 42 -2.89 -3.82 14.00
C GLU A 42 -4.35 -4.00 13.56
N ALA A 43 -4.63 -4.97 12.67
CA ALA A 43 -5.99 -5.22 12.19
C ALA A 43 -6.89 -5.79 13.31
N ASP A 44 -6.37 -6.74 14.08
CA ASP A 44 -7.06 -7.35 15.21
C ASP A 44 -7.36 -6.31 16.30
N GLU A 45 -6.38 -5.47 16.65
CA GLU A 45 -6.54 -4.36 17.61
C GLU A 45 -7.63 -3.38 17.16
N ALA A 46 -7.60 -2.97 15.87
CA ALA A 46 -8.57 -2.01 15.34
C ALA A 46 -10.01 -2.54 15.41
N VAL A 47 -10.22 -3.82 15.11
CA VAL A 47 -11.54 -4.47 15.21
C VAL A 47 -11.99 -4.60 16.66
N ASN A 48 -11.10 -5.02 17.56
CA ASN A 48 -11.42 -5.16 18.99
C ASN A 48 -11.81 -3.81 19.60
N ALA A 49 -11.05 -2.75 19.29
CA ALA A 49 -11.36 -1.40 19.77
C ALA A 49 -12.73 -0.89 19.26
N LEU A 50 -13.13 -1.26 18.02
CA LEU A 50 -14.45 -0.93 17.50
C LEU A 50 -15.56 -1.73 18.21
N ALA A 51 -15.35 -3.01 18.46
CA ALA A 51 -16.30 -3.85 19.18
C ALA A 51 -16.53 -3.35 20.62
N GLU A 52 -15.46 -2.95 21.32
CA GLU A 52 -15.55 -2.38 22.67
C GLU A 52 -16.28 -1.03 22.69
N CYS A 53 -16.03 -0.18 21.69
CA CYS A 53 -16.67 1.15 21.62
C CYS A 53 -18.13 1.09 21.17
N PHE A 54 -18.54 0.02 20.48
CA PHE A 54 -19.89 -0.15 19.94
C PHE A 54 -20.40 -1.58 20.20
N PRO A 55 -20.65 -1.94 21.48
CA PRO A 55 -21.04 -3.29 21.86
C PRO A 55 -22.38 -3.72 21.26
N ASP A 56 -23.26 -2.77 20.94
CA ASP A 56 -24.58 -3.01 20.34
C ASP A 56 -24.57 -2.93 18.80
N ALA A 57 -23.39 -2.80 18.17
CA ALA A 57 -23.31 -2.77 16.71
C ALA A 57 -23.71 -4.11 16.11
N SER A 58 -24.67 -4.09 15.17
CA SER A 58 -25.12 -5.29 14.47
C SER A 58 -24.20 -5.73 13.32
N ALA A 59 -23.21 -4.90 12.96
CA ALA A 59 -22.33 -5.17 11.82
C ALA A 59 -21.34 -6.29 12.15
N HIS A 60 -21.08 -7.17 11.18
CA HIS A 60 -20.00 -8.14 11.31
C HIS A 60 -18.66 -7.45 11.11
N LEU A 61 -17.87 -7.33 12.19
CA LEU A 61 -16.52 -6.76 12.12
C LEU A 61 -15.51 -7.85 11.71
N ARG A 62 -14.63 -7.55 10.76
CA ARG A 62 -13.63 -8.50 10.25
C ARG A 62 -12.26 -7.83 10.12
N PRO A 63 -11.21 -8.39 10.73
CA PRO A 63 -9.85 -7.93 10.48
C PRO A 63 -9.37 -8.51 9.14
N ALA A 64 -8.55 -7.73 8.42
CA ALA A 64 -7.79 -8.18 7.27
C ALA A 64 -6.39 -7.54 7.32
N TRP A 65 -5.37 -8.19 6.76
CA TRP A 65 -4.00 -7.66 6.83
C TRP A 65 -3.11 -8.08 5.67
N GLY A 66 -1.97 -7.41 5.58
CA GLY A 66 -0.91 -7.70 4.63
C GLY A 66 -0.66 -6.55 3.66
N ASN A 67 0.50 -6.58 3.02
CA ASN A 67 0.94 -5.56 2.08
C ASN A 67 0.18 -5.68 0.74
N VAL A 68 -0.76 -4.76 0.51
CA VAL A 68 -1.59 -4.66 -0.71
C VAL A 68 -0.83 -4.28 -1.99
N PHE A 69 0.47 -4.03 -1.92
CA PHE A 69 1.30 -3.64 -3.05
C PHE A 69 2.10 -4.80 -3.67
N VAL A 70 1.98 -6.01 -3.12
CA VAL A 70 2.72 -7.20 -3.57
C VAL A 70 1.79 -8.39 -3.76
N ARG A 71 2.33 -9.50 -4.29
CA ARG A 71 1.59 -10.76 -4.41
C ARG A 71 1.18 -11.31 -3.03
N GLU A 72 0.07 -12.03 -3.00
CA GLU A 72 -0.53 -12.65 -1.82
C GLU A 72 0.47 -13.52 -1.05
N GLY A 73 1.22 -14.36 -1.75
CA GLY A 73 2.20 -15.26 -1.15
C GLY A 73 3.37 -14.56 -0.44
N ILE A 74 3.55 -13.25 -0.66
CA ILE A 74 4.62 -12.47 -0.02
C ILE A 74 4.11 -11.25 0.77
N LYS A 75 2.79 -11.15 1.00
CA LYS A 75 2.18 -9.95 1.59
C LYS A 75 2.56 -9.71 3.05
N ASP A 76 2.95 -10.76 3.77
CA ASP A 76 3.24 -10.72 5.21
C ASP A 76 4.75 -10.60 5.51
N HIS A 77 5.59 -10.47 4.47
CA HIS A 77 7.04 -10.35 4.61
C HIS A 77 7.53 -8.90 4.59
N ASP A 78 8.61 -8.65 5.31
CA ASP A 78 9.27 -7.36 5.31
C ASP A 78 9.96 -7.10 3.96
N ARG A 79 9.86 -5.87 3.47
CA ARG A 79 10.42 -5.49 2.16
C ARG A 79 11.92 -5.77 2.08
N SER A 80 12.68 -5.52 3.15
CA SER A 80 14.12 -5.79 3.18
C SER A 80 14.45 -7.26 2.98
N GLU A 81 13.64 -8.16 3.54
CA GLU A 81 13.80 -9.61 3.39
C GLU A 81 13.50 -10.04 1.95
N LEU A 82 12.41 -9.50 1.39
CA LEU A 82 12.01 -9.76 0.01
C LEU A 82 13.09 -9.31 -1.00
N LEU A 83 13.70 -8.15 -0.78
CA LEU A 83 14.75 -7.64 -1.67
C LEU A 83 16.07 -8.40 -1.51
N ALA A 84 16.35 -9.00 -0.35
CA ALA A 84 17.54 -9.83 -0.17
C ALA A 84 17.52 -11.10 -1.05
N VAL A 85 16.34 -11.58 -1.44
CA VAL A 85 16.16 -12.76 -2.31
C VAL A 85 16.05 -12.32 -3.78
N ARG A 86 16.95 -12.82 -4.63
CA ARG A 86 17.03 -12.43 -6.05
C ARG A 86 15.75 -12.73 -6.81
N GLU A 87 15.15 -13.90 -6.58
CA GLU A 87 13.95 -14.38 -7.24
C GLU A 87 12.76 -13.45 -6.94
N THR A 88 12.59 -13.11 -5.66
CA THR A 88 11.54 -12.21 -5.19
C THR A 88 11.76 -10.78 -5.68
N ARG A 89 13.00 -10.28 -5.65
CA ARG A 89 13.33 -8.97 -6.19
C ARG A 89 12.97 -8.86 -7.67
N ARG A 90 13.32 -9.88 -8.47
CA ARG A 90 12.97 -9.95 -9.89
C ARG A 90 11.46 -10.02 -10.11
N MET A 91 10.75 -10.79 -9.30
CA MET A 91 9.28 -10.83 -9.34
C MET A 91 8.68 -9.44 -9.11
N ILE A 92 9.14 -8.70 -8.10
CA ILE A 92 8.68 -7.33 -7.82
C ILE A 92 8.96 -6.40 -9.00
N ILE A 93 10.16 -6.49 -9.60
CA ILE A 93 10.53 -5.71 -10.79
C ILE A 93 9.61 -6.06 -11.96
N ASP A 94 9.42 -7.34 -12.25
CA ASP A 94 8.61 -7.80 -13.37
C ASP A 94 7.14 -7.41 -13.21
N ASP A 95 6.58 -7.62 -12.01
CA ASP A 95 5.22 -7.22 -11.66
C ASP A 95 5.01 -5.71 -11.79
N THR A 96 6.05 -4.92 -11.57
CA THR A 96 5.96 -3.46 -11.68
C THR A 96 6.15 -2.99 -13.12
N MET A 97 7.19 -3.48 -13.81
CA MET A 97 7.74 -2.89 -15.03
C MET A 97 7.22 -3.50 -16.33
N ARG A 98 6.75 -4.77 -16.33
CA ARG A 98 6.29 -5.44 -17.54
C ARG A 98 4.83 -5.11 -17.88
N GLU A 99 4.25 -5.74 -18.88
CA GLU A 99 2.83 -5.62 -19.16
C GLU A 99 1.99 -6.21 -18.02
N LEU A 100 0.78 -5.67 -17.80
CA LEU A 100 -0.17 -6.27 -16.84
C LEU A 100 -0.66 -7.60 -17.40
N THR A 101 -0.47 -8.68 -16.65
CA THR A 101 -1.03 -9.99 -16.98
C THR A 101 -2.13 -10.36 -16.00
N GLU A 102 -2.98 -11.31 -16.40
CA GLU A 102 -4.01 -11.87 -15.51
C GLU A 102 -3.39 -12.55 -14.29
N GLU A 103 -2.21 -13.15 -14.43
CA GLU A 103 -1.44 -13.73 -13.32
C GLU A 103 -1.07 -12.64 -12.30
N ILE A 104 -0.47 -11.53 -12.73
CA ILE A 104 -0.09 -10.42 -11.83
C ILE A 104 -1.30 -9.90 -11.06
N VAL A 105 -2.46 -9.78 -11.72
CA VAL A 105 -3.70 -9.35 -11.07
C VAL A 105 -4.17 -10.38 -10.06
N ARG A 106 -4.31 -11.65 -10.45
CA ARG A 106 -4.89 -12.70 -9.60
C ARG A 106 -4.02 -13.05 -8.40
N GLU A 107 -2.71 -12.98 -8.56
CA GLU A 107 -1.76 -13.23 -7.48
C GLU A 107 -1.59 -12.00 -6.58
N SER A 108 -2.10 -10.82 -6.96
CA SER A 108 -2.01 -9.62 -6.10
C SER A 108 -2.82 -9.79 -4.82
N SER A 109 -2.22 -9.43 -3.68
CA SER A 109 -2.92 -9.46 -2.39
C SER A 109 -4.14 -8.53 -2.34
N LEU A 110 -4.08 -7.37 -3.01
CA LEU A 110 -5.22 -6.47 -3.13
C LEU A 110 -6.39 -7.14 -3.85
N TYR A 111 -6.11 -7.86 -4.94
CA TYR A 111 -7.13 -8.59 -5.67
C TYR A 111 -7.78 -9.67 -4.81
N ARG A 112 -6.97 -10.47 -4.11
CA ARG A 112 -7.44 -11.53 -3.21
C ARG A 112 -8.32 -10.95 -2.10
N LEU A 113 -7.87 -9.87 -1.47
CA LEU A 113 -8.63 -9.15 -0.43
C LEU A 113 -10.01 -8.69 -0.91
N LEU A 114 -10.07 -8.04 -2.08
CA LEU A 114 -11.34 -7.52 -2.60
C LEU A 114 -12.28 -8.65 -3.04
N VAL A 115 -11.76 -9.70 -3.69
CA VAL A 115 -12.57 -10.84 -4.13
C VAL A 115 -13.07 -11.68 -2.96
N GLU A 116 -12.24 -11.88 -1.91
CA GLU A 116 -12.63 -12.63 -0.72
C GLU A 116 -13.79 -11.97 0.02
N HIS A 117 -13.72 -10.65 0.24
CA HIS A 117 -14.72 -9.95 1.03
C HIS A 117 -15.91 -9.45 0.21
N GLY A 118 -15.74 -9.24 -1.10
CA GLY A 118 -16.75 -8.69 -2.00
C GLY A 118 -17.41 -7.41 -1.47
N PRO A 119 -16.64 -6.34 -1.16
CA PRO A 119 -17.19 -5.13 -0.58
C PRO A 119 -18.02 -4.33 -1.60
N ASP A 120 -19.18 -3.83 -1.16
CA ASP A 120 -19.97 -2.85 -1.91
C ASP A 120 -19.26 -1.50 -1.98
N VAL A 121 -18.54 -1.15 -0.91
CA VAL A 121 -17.82 0.12 -0.73
C VAL A 121 -16.41 -0.14 -0.24
N VAL A 122 -15.43 0.46 -0.91
CA VAL A 122 -14.04 0.52 -0.44
C VAL A 122 -13.72 1.96 -0.07
N VAL A 123 -13.26 2.17 1.17
CA VAL A 123 -12.68 3.44 1.61
C VAL A 123 -11.18 3.24 1.78
N ASP A 124 -10.40 3.87 0.91
CA ASP A 124 -8.95 3.75 0.92
C ASP A 124 -8.33 4.92 1.69
N CYS A 125 -7.79 4.63 2.87
CA CYS A 125 -7.09 5.58 3.74
C CYS A 125 -5.56 5.41 3.69
N ILE A 126 -5.03 4.56 2.81
CA ILE A 126 -3.59 4.35 2.68
C ILE A 126 -2.98 5.53 1.93
N ASN A 127 -1.94 6.15 2.47
CA ASN A 127 -1.18 7.18 1.77
C ASN A 127 -0.20 6.55 0.75
N THR A 128 -0.73 5.93 -0.30
CA THR A 128 0.01 5.12 -1.29
C THR A 128 1.26 5.80 -1.84
N ALA A 129 1.14 7.05 -2.31
CA ALA A 129 2.29 7.78 -2.86
C ALA A 129 3.37 8.07 -1.80
N THR A 130 2.96 8.27 -0.54
CA THR A 130 3.89 8.41 0.58
C THR A 130 4.60 7.09 0.90
N ALA A 131 3.87 5.97 0.88
CA ALA A 131 4.45 4.64 1.08
C ALA A 131 5.54 4.31 0.06
N PHE A 132 5.33 4.69 -1.21
CA PHE A 132 6.35 4.52 -2.25
C PHE A 132 7.49 5.54 -2.14
N ALA A 133 7.23 6.79 -1.78
CA ALA A 133 8.28 7.76 -1.56
C ALA A 133 9.28 7.33 -0.48
N TYR A 134 8.81 6.69 0.60
CA TYR A 134 9.70 6.15 1.65
C TYR A 134 10.66 5.04 1.18
N GLN A 135 10.51 4.53 -0.05
CA GLN A 135 11.50 3.63 -0.66
C GLN A 135 12.78 4.37 -1.12
N ASP A 136 12.81 5.70 -1.00
CA ASP A 136 13.96 6.59 -1.20
C ASP A 136 14.72 6.35 -2.51
N VAL A 137 14.09 6.80 -3.60
CA VAL A 137 14.70 6.82 -4.94
C VAL A 137 16.05 7.55 -4.95
N PHE A 138 16.25 8.56 -4.11
CA PHE A 138 17.51 9.31 -4.09
C PHE A 138 18.64 8.52 -3.43
N TYR A 139 18.34 7.77 -2.37
CA TYR A 139 19.30 6.83 -1.77
C TYR A 139 19.69 5.75 -2.77
N SER A 140 18.71 5.16 -3.48
CA SER A 140 19.01 4.13 -4.47
C SER A 140 19.89 4.64 -5.61
N VAL A 141 19.69 5.88 -6.09
CA VAL A 141 20.58 6.50 -7.10
C VAL A 141 22.01 6.62 -6.59
N ARG A 142 22.21 7.07 -5.34
CA ARG A 142 23.56 7.15 -4.74
C ARG A 142 24.21 5.77 -4.65
N ARG A 143 23.42 4.73 -4.35
CA ARG A 143 23.91 3.34 -4.30
C ARG A 143 24.35 2.85 -5.67
N VAL A 144 23.59 3.14 -6.73
CA VAL A 144 23.99 2.81 -8.11
C VAL A 144 25.26 3.56 -8.51
N GLN A 145 25.34 4.86 -8.25
CA GLN A 145 26.53 5.66 -8.54
C GLN A 145 27.79 5.13 -7.84
N LYS A 146 27.65 4.74 -6.57
CA LYS A 146 28.73 4.13 -5.80
C LYS A 146 29.17 2.80 -6.43
N ALA A 147 28.23 1.93 -6.77
CA ALA A 147 28.53 0.63 -7.38
C ALA A 147 29.23 0.79 -8.75
N VAL A 148 28.86 1.79 -9.55
CA VAL A 148 29.57 2.12 -10.80
C VAL A 148 31.02 2.49 -10.52
N ALA A 149 31.27 3.39 -9.56
CA ALA A 149 32.61 3.83 -9.21
C ALA A 149 33.50 2.68 -8.69
N GLU A 150 32.95 1.79 -7.86
CA GLU A 150 33.67 0.62 -7.33
C GLU A 150 34.03 -0.37 -8.45
N VAL A 151 33.14 -0.56 -9.43
CA VAL A 151 33.44 -1.41 -10.61
C VAL A 151 34.51 -0.76 -11.50
N ASP A 152 34.42 0.54 -11.77
CA ASP A 152 35.42 1.27 -12.58
C ASP A 152 36.81 1.26 -11.92
N ALA A 153 36.86 1.29 -10.59
CA ALA A 153 38.10 1.18 -9.80
C ALA A 153 38.63 -0.27 -9.68
N GLY A 154 37.87 -1.27 -10.12
CA GLY A 154 38.21 -2.69 -9.93
C GLY A 154 38.07 -3.19 -8.49
N GLU A 155 37.34 -2.46 -7.64
CA GLU A 155 37.07 -2.78 -6.23
C GLU A 155 35.84 -3.68 -6.05
N ALA A 156 34.95 -3.70 -7.05
CA ALA A 156 33.75 -4.54 -7.08
C ALA A 156 33.56 -5.21 -8.43
N ASP A 157 32.69 -6.22 -8.45
CA ASP A 157 32.36 -6.97 -9.65
C ASP A 157 31.04 -6.52 -10.30
N ALA A 158 30.76 -7.04 -11.49
CA ALA A 158 29.52 -6.75 -12.21
C ALA A 158 28.26 -7.27 -11.49
N ALA A 159 28.39 -8.21 -10.54
CA ALA A 159 27.27 -8.68 -9.73
C ALA A 159 26.81 -7.60 -8.75
N THR A 160 27.76 -6.92 -8.10
CA THR A 160 27.48 -5.78 -7.20
C THR A 160 26.72 -4.66 -7.90
N LEU A 161 27.13 -4.30 -9.12
CA LEU A 161 26.43 -3.31 -9.95
C LEU A 161 25.02 -3.77 -10.34
N ARG A 162 24.87 -5.05 -10.72
CA ARG A 162 23.55 -5.63 -11.04
C ARG A 162 22.59 -5.54 -9.87
N ASP A 163 23.03 -5.87 -8.66
CA ASP A 163 22.18 -5.82 -7.47
C ASP A 163 21.74 -4.40 -7.14
N ALA A 164 22.64 -3.42 -7.28
CA ALA A 164 22.30 -2.01 -7.11
C ALA A 164 21.26 -1.52 -8.14
N ILE A 165 21.38 -1.96 -9.40
CA ILE A 165 20.42 -1.65 -10.46
C ILE A 165 19.06 -2.30 -10.16
N GLU A 166 19.03 -3.60 -9.84
CA GLU A 166 17.80 -4.31 -9.53
C GLU A 166 17.10 -3.66 -8.32
N ASP A 167 17.84 -3.32 -7.25
CA ASP A 167 17.29 -2.59 -6.10
C ASP A 167 16.70 -1.23 -6.51
N HIS A 168 17.41 -0.45 -7.33
CA HIS A 168 16.93 0.85 -7.81
C HIS A 168 15.61 0.73 -8.58
N LEU A 169 15.48 -0.25 -9.47
CA LEU A 169 14.25 -0.49 -10.23
C LEU A 169 13.04 -0.72 -9.31
N THR A 170 13.23 -1.32 -8.14
CA THR A 170 12.14 -1.51 -7.17
C THR A 170 11.69 -0.23 -6.48
N THR A 171 12.44 0.88 -6.57
CA THR A 171 12.14 2.16 -5.89
C THR A 171 11.41 3.18 -6.76
N LEU A 172 11.18 2.87 -8.04
CA LEU A 172 10.58 3.80 -8.98
C LEU A 172 9.08 3.96 -8.66
N SER A 173 8.70 5.09 -8.07
CA SER A 173 7.35 5.34 -7.54
C SER A 173 6.28 5.36 -8.64
N LEU A 174 6.56 5.96 -9.80
CA LEU A 174 5.57 6.11 -10.86
C LEU A 174 5.13 4.76 -11.46
N PRO A 175 6.03 3.85 -11.87
CA PRO A 175 5.65 2.49 -12.26
C PRO A 175 4.83 1.76 -11.20
N GLN A 176 5.22 1.85 -9.91
CA GLN A 176 4.48 1.21 -8.81
C GLN A 176 3.06 1.79 -8.64
N LEU A 177 2.90 3.12 -8.75
CA LEU A 177 1.60 3.78 -8.71
C LEU A 177 0.72 3.34 -9.87
N ILE A 178 1.25 3.33 -11.10
CA ILE A 178 0.52 2.90 -12.28
C ILE A 178 0.06 1.45 -12.11
N ARG A 179 0.96 0.55 -11.68
CA ARG A 179 0.62 -0.85 -11.43
C ARG A 179 -0.46 -1.01 -10.38
N HIS A 180 -0.32 -0.32 -9.26
CA HIS A 180 -1.28 -0.39 -8.16
C HIS A 180 -2.68 0.07 -8.61
N VAL A 181 -2.78 1.16 -9.37
CA VAL A 181 -4.06 1.64 -9.92
C VAL A 181 -4.65 0.65 -10.92
N GLN A 182 -3.83 0.03 -11.77
CA GLN A 182 -4.28 -1.00 -12.71
C GLN A 182 -4.87 -2.21 -11.98
N ILE A 183 -4.13 -2.76 -11.00
CA ILE A 183 -4.59 -3.88 -10.17
C ILE A 183 -5.86 -3.51 -9.41
N LEU A 184 -5.88 -2.33 -8.77
CA LEU A 184 -7.05 -1.83 -8.05
C LEU A 184 -8.29 -1.80 -8.96
N ARG A 185 -8.17 -1.29 -10.19
CA ARG A 185 -9.28 -1.23 -11.15
C ARG A 185 -9.83 -2.61 -11.48
N GLU A 186 -8.95 -3.58 -11.77
CA GLU A 186 -9.38 -4.94 -12.08
C GLU A 186 -9.94 -5.66 -10.85
N SER A 187 -9.42 -5.37 -9.65
CA SER A 187 -9.90 -5.91 -8.38
C SER A 187 -11.29 -5.40 -8.02
N LEU A 188 -11.53 -4.09 -8.12
CA LEU A 188 -12.84 -3.47 -7.89
C LEU A 188 -13.88 -4.02 -8.87
N ARG A 189 -13.50 -4.20 -10.14
CA ARG A 189 -14.37 -4.81 -11.16
C ARG A 189 -14.70 -6.26 -10.82
N ALA A 190 -13.72 -7.07 -10.44
CA ALA A 190 -13.91 -8.47 -10.11
C ALA A 190 -14.78 -8.67 -8.85
N ALA A 191 -14.64 -7.77 -7.87
CA ALA A 191 -15.46 -7.77 -6.65
C ALA A 191 -16.84 -7.12 -6.84
N ALA A 192 -17.15 -6.58 -8.03
CA ALA A 192 -18.35 -5.81 -8.31
C ALA A 192 -18.57 -4.64 -7.31
N THR A 193 -17.49 -4.02 -6.85
CA THR A 193 -17.54 -2.90 -5.91
C THR A 193 -18.22 -1.70 -6.54
N GLY A 194 -19.25 -1.17 -5.88
CA GLY A 194 -20.04 -0.05 -6.39
C GLY A 194 -19.38 1.31 -6.16
N ILE A 195 -18.69 1.50 -5.02
CA ILE A 195 -18.01 2.75 -4.70
C ILE A 195 -16.59 2.50 -4.21
N TYR A 196 -15.65 3.26 -4.77
CA TYR A 196 -14.31 3.42 -4.26
C TYR A 196 -14.09 4.88 -3.87
N LEU A 197 -13.73 5.13 -2.61
CA LEU A 197 -13.46 6.45 -2.06
C LEU A 197 -12.01 6.49 -1.56
N LYS A 198 -11.15 7.24 -2.25
CA LYS A 198 -9.78 7.52 -1.79
C LYS A 198 -9.79 8.72 -0.86
N ILE A 199 -9.29 8.53 0.36
CA ILE A 199 -9.02 9.60 1.30
C ILE A 199 -7.55 9.99 1.15
N GLY A 200 -7.31 11.16 0.55
CA GLY A 200 -5.98 11.75 0.51
C GLY A 200 -5.78 12.67 1.70
N THR A 201 -4.67 12.55 2.40
CA THR A 201 -4.18 13.65 3.24
C THR A 201 -3.45 14.63 2.33
N THR A 202 -4.09 15.74 1.97
CA THR A 202 -3.32 16.90 1.53
C THR A 202 -2.74 17.52 2.79
N GLY A 203 -1.44 17.87 2.79
CA GLY A 203 -0.94 18.83 3.77
C GLY A 203 -1.77 20.11 3.74
N SER A 204 -1.50 21.06 4.63
CA SER A 204 -2.19 22.36 4.74
C SER A 204 -1.99 23.31 3.53
N GLY A 205 -2.12 22.79 2.31
CA GLY A 205 -2.08 23.49 1.04
C GLY A 205 -1.69 22.49 -0.03
N GLY A 206 -2.44 22.42 -1.14
CA GLY A 206 -2.16 21.61 -2.33
C GLY A 206 -0.86 22.00 -3.06
N MET A 207 0.26 21.97 -2.34
CA MET A 207 1.60 22.34 -2.76
C MET A 207 2.55 21.28 -2.22
N GLY A 208 2.51 20.08 -2.81
CA GLY A 208 3.46 18.99 -2.51
C GLY A 208 4.94 19.39 -2.66
N LEU A 209 5.22 20.58 -3.22
CA LEU A 209 6.54 21.21 -3.31
C LEU A 209 6.94 22.01 -2.05
N ASN A 210 5.98 22.66 -1.40
CA ASN A 210 6.25 23.65 -0.34
C ASN A 210 6.10 23.06 1.07
N ILE A 211 5.35 21.96 1.21
CA ILE A 211 5.08 21.31 2.51
C ILE A 211 5.15 19.77 2.36
N PRO A 212 6.33 19.17 2.06
CA PRO A 212 6.47 17.74 1.85
C PRO A 212 6.66 17.00 3.19
N TYR A 213 5.74 17.18 4.13
CA TYR A 213 5.76 16.54 5.44
C TYR A 213 4.56 15.62 5.61
N THR A 214 4.72 14.57 6.41
CA THR A 214 3.60 13.84 7.03
C THR A 214 3.47 14.31 8.49
N HIS A 215 2.46 13.83 9.23
CA HIS A 215 2.04 14.29 10.57
C HIS A 215 3.14 14.40 11.66
N SER A 216 4.40 14.08 11.38
CA SER A 216 5.50 14.00 12.36
C SER A 216 6.85 14.53 11.87
N GLU A 217 6.97 15.12 10.67
CA GLU A 217 8.25 15.64 10.16
C GLU A 217 8.37 17.17 10.33
N GLU A 218 9.53 17.66 10.80
CA GLU A 218 9.80 19.09 11.07
C GLU A 218 10.54 19.83 9.94
N LYS A 219 11.17 19.15 8.97
CA LYS A 219 11.82 19.79 7.78
C LYS A 219 11.44 19.15 6.42
N PRO A 220 11.45 19.91 5.30
CA PRO A 220 11.05 19.39 3.99
C PRO A 220 11.94 18.21 3.60
N SER A 221 11.36 17.03 3.41
CA SER A 221 12.12 15.83 3.03
C SER A 221 12.17 15.69 1.50
N ARG A 222 13.39 15.63 0.96
CA ARG A 222 13.61 15.31 -0.47
C ARG A 222 13.00 13.95 -0.83
N VAL A 223 12.99 13.01 0.11
CA VAL A 223 12.33 11.70 -0.03
C VAL A 223 10.83 11.90 -0.26
N LEU A 224 10.17 12.67 0.60
CA LEU A 224 8.73 12.92 0.48
C LEU A 224 8.35 13.82 -0.71
N LEU A 225 9.26 14.67 -1.21
CA LEU A 225 9.04 15.42 -2.46
C LEU A 225 8.85 14.51 -3.67
N SER A 226 9.36 13.27 -3.64
CA SER A 226 9.23 12.32 -4.77
C SER A 226 7.80 11.79 -4.98
N LYS A 227 6.87 12.08 -4.07
CA LYS A 227 5.46 11.68 -4.17
C LYS A 227 4.57 12.70 -4.90
N SER A 228 5.12 13.88 -5.20
CA SER A 228 4.41 15.05 -5.73
C SER A 228 4.33 15.07 -7.25
#